data_AF-A0A353EY01-F1
#
_entry.id   AF-A0A353EY01-F1
#
_cell.length_a   1.000
_cell.length_b   1.000
_cell.length_c   1.000
_cell.angle_alpha   90.00
_cell.angle_beta   90.00
_cell.angle_gamma   90.00
#
_symmetry.space_group_name_H-M   'P 1'
#
loop_
_entity.id
_entity.type
_entity.pdbx_description
1 polymer ?
#
loop_
_entity_poly.entity_id
_entity_poly.type
_entity_poly.pdbx_seq_one_letter_code
_entity_poly.pdbx_strand_id
1 'polypeptide(L)'
;DYILREQHPLRLFIYADMESKLARCREKSHEDDALTDKQLARKIRKVDRNRSRYYTYYTGHKWGDRTNYDLMINTSSLSIKGAVHSLAELLRHEAAEKGNA
;
A
#
# COMPACT_ATOMS: atom_id res chain seq x y z
N ASP A 1 -11.08 -2.18 4.26
CA ASP A 1 -12.30 -2.61 3.55
C ASP A 1 -13.27 -3.32 4.48
N TYR A 2 -12.89 -4.36 5.23
CA TYR A 2 -13.83 -5.20 5.97
C TYR A 2 -14.46 -4.53 7.20
N ILE A 3 -13.65 -3.96 8.10
CA ILE A 3 -14.15 -3.34 9.34
C ILE A 3 -14.99 -2.09 9.05
N LEU A 4 -14.57 -1.30 8.05
CA LEU A 4 -15.21 -0.03 7.69
C LEU A 4 -16.11 -0.16 6.45
N ARG A 5 -16.53 -1.37 6.05
CA ARG A 5 -17.26 -1.60 4.79
C ARG A 5 -18.52 -0.76 4.65
N GLU A 6 -19.22 -0.53 5.77
CA GLU A 6 -20.46 0.26 5.83
C GLU A 6 -20.23 1.74 5.54
N GLN A 7 -18.98 2.22 5.60
CA GLN A 7 -18.63 3.59 5.20
C GLN A 7 -18.29 3.72 3.71
N HIS A 8 -18.44 2.64 2.94
CA HIS A 8 -18.08 2.58 1.52
C HIS A 8 -16.73 3.23 1.20
N PRO A 9 -15.64 2.86 1.91
CA PRO A 9 -14.36 3.52 1.76
C PRO A 9 -13.73 3.18 0.41
N LEU A 10 -12.97 4.13 -0.15
CA LEU A 10 -12.08 3.83 -1.26
C LEU A 10 -10.98 2.86 -0.81
N ARG A 11 -10.87 1.71 -1.48
CA ARG A 11 -9.93 0.64 -1.14
C ARG A 11 -8.68 0.74 -1.99
N LEU A 12 -7.56 1.10 -1.36
CA LEU A 12 -6.27 1.25 -2.02
C LEU A 12 -5.32 0.09 -1.69
N PHE A 13 -4.59 -0.39 -2.69
CA PHE A 13 -3.46 -1.31 -2.50
C PHE A 13 -2.16 -0.71 -3.02
N ILE A 14 -1.25 -0.36 -2.11
CA ILE A 14 0.05 0.22 -2.45
C ILE A 14 1.11 -0.87 -2.43
N TYR A 15 1.83 -1.01 -3.54
CA TYR A 15 2.88 -2.02 -3.68
C TYR A 15 4.13 -1.46 -4.36
N ALA A 16 5.19 -2.26 -4.37
CA ALA A 16 6.42 -2.02 -5.10
C ALA A 16 7.22 -3.32 -5.21
N ASP A 17 8.23 -3.33 -6.06
CA ASP A 17 9.23 -4.40 -6.11
C ASP A 17 10.09 -4.45 -4.83
N MET A 18 10.91 -5.48 -4.71
CA MET A 18 11.75 -5.67 -3.53
C MET A 18 12.88 -4.62 -3.43
N GLU A 19 13.41 -4.18 -4.57
CA GLU A 19 14.53 -3.24 -4.63
C GLU A 19 14.11 -1.86 -4.09
N SER A 20 13.00 -1.33 -4.57
CA SER A 20 12.46 -0.05 -4.09
C SER A 20 12.00 -0.12 -2.64
N LYS A 21 11.57 -1.29 -2.15
CA LYS A 21 11.25 -1.47 -0.72
C LYS A 21 12.52 -1.47 0.13
N LEU A 22 13.58 -2.15 -0.32
CA LEU A 22 14.87 -2.20 0.38
C LEU A 22 15.51 -0.82 0.47
N ALA A 23 15.57 -0.09 -0.64
CA ALA A 23 16.09 1.28 -0.68
C ALA A 23 15.41 2.18 0.37
N ARG A 24 14.07 2.18 0.38
CA ARG A 24 13.27 2.94 1.37
C ARG A 24 13.46 2.46 2.81
N CYS A 25 13.68 1.18 3.05
CA CYS A 25 13.97 0.68 4.38
C CYS A 25 15.36 1.16 4.87
N ARG A 26 16.37 1.16 4.00
CA ARG A 26 17.70 1.66 4.33
C ARG A 26 17.69 3.15 4.66
N GLU A 27 17.03 3.98 3.84
CA GLU A 27 16.88 5.42 4.08
C GLU A 27 16.25 5.75 5.44
N LYS A 28 15.43 4.85 5.98
CA LYS A 28 14.74 5.01 7.27
C LYS A 28 15.46 4.37 8.45
N SER A 29 16.55 3.64 8.21
CA SER A 29 17.30 2.96 9.27
C SER A 29 18.33 3.93 9.84
N HIS A 30 18.45 4.00 11.17
CA HIS A 30 19.56 4.71 11.83
C HIS A 30 20.85 3.88 11.71
N GLU A 31 22.00 4.54 11.61
CA GLU A 31 23.31 3.89 11.34
C GLU A 31 23.66 2.79 12.35
N ASP A 32 23.30 2.98 13.62
CA ASP A 32 23.61 2.03 14.70
C ASP A 32 22.78 0.73 14.67
N ASP A 33 21.70 0.66 13.87
CA ASP A 33 20.76 -0.47 13.78
C ASP A 33 20.59 -1.00 12.33
N ALA A 34 21.54 -0.67 11.44
CA ALA A 34 21.41 -0.96 10.01
C ALA A 34 21.47 -2.47 9.71
N LEU A 35 20.30 -3.05 9.43
CA LEU A 35 20.16 -4.44 9.00
C LEU A 35 20.73 -4.65 7.59
N THR A 36 21.34 -5.81 7.35
CA THR A 36 21.75 -6.24 6.01
C THR A 36 20.54 -6.40 5.08
N ASP A 37 20.75 -6.32 3.77
CA ASP A 37 19.69 -6.53 2.77
C ASP A 37 18.96 -7.85 2.93
N LYS A 38 19.70 -8.91 3.29
CA LYS A 38 19.13 -10.24 3.51
C LYS A 38 18.18 -10.23 4.72
N GLN A 39 18.55 -9.53 5.79
CA GLN A 39 17.70 -9.35 6.97
C GLN A 39 16.49 -8.46 6.66
N LEU A 40 16.69 -7.34 5.96
CA LEU A 40 15.61 -6.45 5.53
C LEU A 40 14.61 -7.17 4.62
N ALA A 41 15.09 -7.86 3.59
CA ALA A 41 14.25 -8.62 2.67
C ALA A 41 13.49 -9.75 3.38
N ARG A 42 14.10 -10.39 4.38
CA ARG A 42 13.42 -11.38 5.24
C ARG A 42 12.33 -10.72 6.08
N LYS A 43 12.60 -9.54 6.66
CA LYS A 43 11.63 -8.76 7.45
C LYS A 43 10.45 -8.31 6.59
N ILE A 44 10.70 -7.77 5.39
CA ILE A 44 9.68 -7.40 4.41
C ILE A 44 8.79 -8.60 4.07
N ARG A 45 9.38 -9.74 3.67
CA ARG A 45 8.60 -10.95 3.36
C ARG A 45 7.80 -11.47 4.55
N LYS A 46 8.33 -11.36 5.78
CA LYS A 46 7.61 -11.75 7.00
C LYS A 46 6.40 -10.84 7.24
N VAL A 47 6.56 -9.53 7.07
CA VAL A 47 5.47 -8.55 7.21
C VAL A 47 4.41 -8.79 6.13
N ASP A 48 4.78 -8.92 4.86
CA ASP A 48 3.85 -9.16 3.76
C ASP A 48 3.05 -10.46 3.96
N ARG A 49 3.71 -11.54 4.39
CA ARG A 49 3.04 -12.80 4.74
C ARG A 49 2.09 -12.66 5.92
N ASN A 50 2.46 -11.91 6.95
CA ASN A 50 1.59 -11.68 8.11
C ASN A 50 0.36 -10.85 7.70
N ARG A 51 0.53 -9.81 6.88
CA ARG A 51 -0.56 -9.01 6.31
C ARG A 51 -1.51 -9.86 5.48
N SER A 52 -0.95 -10.72 4.61
CA SER A 52 -1.74 -11.63 3.80
C SER A 52 -2.58 -12.59 4.65
N ARG A 53 -1.97 -13.22 5.67
CA ARG A 53 -2.69 -14.13 6.59
C ARG A 53 -3.78 -13.41 7.36
N TYR A 54 -3.47 -12.26 7.95
CA TYR A 54 -4.44 -11.44 8.68
C TYR A 54 -5.62 -11.06 7.79
N TYR A 55 -5.33 -10.49 6.61
CA TYR A 55 -6.36 -10.06 5.67
C TYR A 55 -7.27 -11.21 5.26
N THR A 56 -6.69 -12.35 4.84
CA THR A 56 -7.46 -13.52 4.44
C THR A 56 -8.25 -14.12 5.60
N TYR A 57 -7.71 -14.15 6.82
CA TYR A 57 -8.43 -14.66 7.99
C TYR A 57 -9.70 -13.86 8.29
N TYR A 58 -9.63 -12.52 8.24
CA TYR A 58 -10.78 -11.67 8.59
C TYR A 58 -11.74 -11.43 7.44
N THR A 59 -11.27 -11.44 6.19
CA THR A 59 -12.09 -11.09 5.02
C THR A 59 -12.52 -12.30 4.19
N GLY A 60 -11.84 -13.44 4.33
CA GLY A 60 -11.96 -14.58 3.40
C GLY A 60 -11.32 -14.33 2.03
N HIS A 61 -10.81 -13.13 1.77
CA HIS A 61 -10.31 -12.73 0.46
C HIS A 61 -8.78 -12.85 0.32
N LYS A 62 -8.32 -12.94 -0.92
CA LYS A 62 -6.90 -13.01 -1.24
C LYS A 62 -6.25 -11.62 -1.19
N TRP A 63 -5.24 -11.47 -0.33
CA TRP A 63 -4.47 -10.22 -0.24
C TRP A 63 -3.74 -9.91 -1.54
N GLY A 64 -3.86 -8.67 -2.02
CA GLY A 64 -3.26 -8.23 -3.28
C GLY A 64 -3.99 -8.68 -4.55
N ASP A 65 -5.15 -9.34 -4.44
CA ASP A 65 -6.01 -9.57 -5.60
C ASP A 65 -6.73 -8.29 -6.02
N ARG A 66 -6.65 -7.93 -7.30
CA ARG A 66 -7.18 -6.68 -7.84
C ARG A 66 -8.69 -6.54 -7.64
N THR A 67 -9.44 -7.63 -7.54
CA THR A 67 -10.90 -7.57 -7.35
C THR A 67 -11.31 -7.02 -5.99
N ASN A 68 -10.37 -6.99 -5.03
CA ASN A 68 -10.64 -6.59 -3.65
C ASN A 68 -10.33 -5.10 -3.39
N TYR A 69 -9.82 -4.39 -4.39
CA TYR A 69 -9.41 -2.98 -4.30
C TYR A 69 -9.98 -2.18 -5.45
N ASP A 70 -10.19 -0.88 -5.22
CA ASP A 70 -10.68 0.03 -6.26
C ASP A 70 -9.49 0.62 -7.06
N LEU A 71 -8.33 0.79 -6.40
CA LEU A 71 -7.11 1.26 -7.04
C LEU A 71 -5.87 0.57 -6.47
N MET A 72 -4.97 0.16 -7.37
CA MET A 72 -3.66 -0.40 -7.03
C MET A 72 -2.55 0.51 -7.53
N ILE A 73 -1.61 0.90 -6.67
CA ILE A 73 -0.55 1.87 -7.01
C ILE A 73 0.82 1.22 -6.86
N ASN A 74 1.56 1.14 -7.97
CA ASN A 74 2.94 0.69 -7.99
C ASN A 74 3.90 1.85 -7.70
N THR A 75 4.56 1.81 -6.55
CA THR A 75 5.51 2.85 -6.09
C THR A 75 6.97 2.47 -6.34
N SER A 76 7.24 1.59 -7.30
CA SER A 76 8.63 1.18 -7.60
C SER A 76 9.41 2.29 -8.31
N SER A 77 8.80 2.91 -9.31
CA SER A 77 9.37 4.02 -10.08
C SER A 77 8.68 5.37 -9.85
N LEU A 78 7.59 5.39 -9.07
CA LEU A 78 6.86 6.61 -8.76
C LEU A 78 7.42 7.31 -7.52
N SER A 79 7.58 8.63 -7.59
CA SER A 79 7.83 9.44 -6.40
C SER A 79 6.58 9.42 -5.51
N ILE A 80 6.78 9.18 -4.20
CA ILE A 80 5.65 9.12 -3.26
C ILE A 80 4.88 10.44 -3.24
N LYS A 81 5.60 11.59 -3.30
CA LYS A 81 4.97 12.91 -3.36
C LYS A 81 4.11 13.10 -4.61
N GLY A 82 4.60 12.69 -5.79
CA GLY A 82 3.83 12.77 -7.03
C GLY A 82 2.60 11.86 -7.05
N ALA A 83 2.75 10.64 -6.52
CA ALA A 83 1.63 9.70 -6.39
C ALA A 83 0.54 10.25 -5.46
N VAL A 84 0.93 10.84 -4.31
CA VAL A 84 -0.01 11.47 -3.38
C VAL A 84 -0.71 12.67 -4.01
N HIS A 85 0.03 13.55 -4.70
CA HIS A 85 -0.56 14.70 -5.37
C HIS A 85 -1.60 14.26 -6.41
N SER A 86 -1.24 13.32 -7.29
CA SER A 86 -2.13 12.82 -8.35
C SER A 86 -3.38 12.15 -7.78
N LEU A 87 -3.23 11.34 -6.73
CA LEU A 87 -4.37 10.71 -6.05
C LEU A 87 -5.27 11.75 -5.39
N ALA A 88 -4.71 12.78 -4.76
CA ALA A 88 -5.50 13.83 -4.12
C ALA A 88 -6.30 14.65 -5.13
N GLU A 89 -5.73 14.96 -6.30
CA GLU A 89 -6.48 15.62 -7.38
C GLU A 89 -7.62 14.76 -7.90
N LEU A 90 -7.38 13.46 -8.14
CA LEU A 90 -8.43 12.54 -8.57
C LEU A 90 -9.61 12.52 -7.59
N LEU A 91 -9.33 12.45 -6.28
CA LEU A 91 -10.37 12.42 -5.25
C LEU A 91 -11.12 13.74 -5.12
N ARG A 92 -10.45 14.87 -5.34
CA ARG A 92 -11.13 16.18 -5.39
C ARG A 92 -12.10 16.27 -6.56
N HIS A 93 -11.70 15.79 -7.73
CA HIS A 93 -12.55 15.79 -8.92
C HIS A 93 -13.82 14.94 -8.71
N GLU A 94 -13.65 13.71 -8.23
CA GLU A 94 -14.76 12.80 -7.91
C GLU A 94 -15.72 13.38 -6.86
N ALA A 95 -15.19 14.08 -5.85
CA ALA A 95 -16.01 14.74 -4.84
C ALA A 95 -16.82 15.91 -5.42
N ALA A 96 -16.22 16.68 -6.33
CA ALA A 96 -16.89 17.79 -7.01
C ALA A 96 -18.00 17.30 -7.95
N GLU A 97 -17.78 16.19 -8.68
CA GLU A 97 -18.80 15.59 -9.54
C GLU A 97 -19.98 15.03 -8.74
N LYS A 98 -19.71 14.34 -7.62
CA LYS A 98 -20.76 13.81 -6.74
C LYS A 98 -21.54 14.88 -5.98
N GLY A 99 -20.95 16.07 -5.77
CA GLY A 99 -21.64 17.22 -5.17
C GLY A 99 -22.49 18.01 -6.16
N ASN A 100 -22.31 17.78 -7.47
CA ASN A 100 -23.08 18.40 -8.56
C ASN A 100 -24.20 17.49 -9.11
N ALA A 101 -24.35 16.29 -8.54
CA ALA A 101 -25.39 15.30 -8.87
C ALA A 101 -26.38 15.16 -7.71
#